data_AF-A0A7X8F8K0-F1
#
_entry.id   AF-A0A7X8F8K0-F1
#
_cell.length_a   1.000
_cell.length_b   1.000
_cell.length_c   1.000
_cell.angle_alpha   90.00
_cell.angle_beta   90.00
_cell.angle_gamma   90.00
#
_symmetry.space_group_name_H-M   'P 1'
#
loop_
_entity.id
_entity.type
_entity.pdbx_description
1 polymer ?
#
loop_
_entity_poly.entity_id
_entity_poly.type
_entity_poly.pdbx_seq_one_letter_code
_entity_poly.pdbx_strand_id
1 'polypeptide(L)'
;MYRYGLSYYKMENNVRVPQSGVDIRLLRPGQSWAMGLPLIEVEESGYYECIIEHEDDCGYYEVWDDVVSPSGGFTGKTCYIGQLDSRAIQNAVIFANHIQDGAVIASKIANNSISSNHLADELFTLSKIQHEVQDQNYGKGDVSNNTPATTDDEYITHILQSEYSEEPLVMLSNQCNSHIYIVSVKENNAEVTVILRIGAVHEAQPLEYQIIAFPK
;
A
#
# COMPACT_ATOMS: atom_id res chain seq x y z
N MET A 1 19.85 -11.43 -11.26
CA MET A 1 21.19 -12.02 -11.06
C MET A 1 22.20 -10.89 -10.98
N TYR A 2 22.82 -10.71 -9.81
CA TYR A 2 23.84 -9.68 -9.57
C TYR A 2 25.20 -10.37 -9.47
N ARG A 3 26.21 -9.80 -10.13
CA ARG A 3 27.60 -10.27 -10.02
C ARG A 3 28.38 -9.27 -9.18
N TYR A 4 29.10 -9.78 -8.20
CA TYR A 4 30.01 -8.98 -7.39
C TYR A 4 31.42 -9.56 -7.51
N GLY A 5 32.39 -8.68 -7.71
CA GLY A 5 33.78 -9.06 -7.82
C GLY A 5 34.66 -8.14 -6.99
N LEU A 6 35.72 -8.70 -6.43
CA LEU A 6 36.73 -7.93 -5.72
C LEU A 6 38.11 -8.49 -6.04
N SER A 7 39.12 -7.63 -6.00
CA SER A 7 40.50 -8.03 -6.20
C SER A 7 41.27 -7.96 -4.88
N TYR A 8 41.98 -9.04 -4.57
CA TYR A 8 42.82 -9.19 -3.39
C TYR A 8 44.29 -9.06 -3.76
N TYR A 9 45.02 -8.23 -3.01
CA TYR A 9 46.43 -7.97 -3.24
C TYR A 9 47.17 -7.86 -1.92
N LYS A 10 48.42 -8.34 -1.91
CA LYS A 10 49.41 -8.08 -0.87
C LYS A 10 50.46 -7.11 -1.37
N MET A 11 51.14 -6.46 -0.43
CA MET A 11 52.29 -5.60 -0.73
C MET A 11 53.58 -6.42 -0.64
N GLU A 12 54.33 -6.50 -1.72
CA GLU A 12 55.68 -7.06 -1.75
C GLU A 12 56.63 -6.02 -2.33
N ASN A 13 57.66 -5.62 -1.57
CA ASN A 13 58.62 -4.59 -1.98
C ASN A 13 57.96 -3.29 -2.50
N ASN A 14 56.91 -2.82 -1.82
CA ASN A 14 56.08 -1.67 -2.22
C ASN A 14 55.32 -1.81 -3.55
N VAL A 15 55.19 -3.02 -4.08
CA VAL A 15 54.38 -3.33 -5.26
C VAL A 15 53.17 -4.16 -4.84
N ARG A 16 52.00 -3.87 -5.44
CA ARG A 16 50.81 -4.71 -5.26
C ARG A 16 50.95 -5.98 -6.09
N VAL A 17 50.92 -7.12 -5.42
CA VAL A 17 50.97 -8.45 -6.02
C VAL A 17 49.63 -9.14 -5.75
N PRO A 18 49.00 -9.77 -6.75
CA PRO A 18 47.78 -10.53 -6.54
C PRO A 18 47.94 -11.58 -5.44
N GLN A 19 46.93 -11.71 -4.59
CA GLN A 19 46.90 -12.75 -3.57
C GLN A 19 45.87 -13.82 -3.96
N SER A 20 46.38 -14.88 -4.56
CA SER A 20 45.60 -16.05 -4.98
C SER A 20 45.45 -17.09 -3.86
N GLY A 21 44.42 -17.92 -3.95
CA GLY A 21 44.17 -19.05 -3.04
C GLY A 21 43.57 -18.68 -1.69
N VAL A 22 42.98 -17.50 -1.55
CA VAL A 22 42.33 -17.04 -0.31
C VAL A 22 40.87 -17.50 -0.30
N ASP A 23 40.39 -18.09 0.80
CA ASP A 23 38.96 -18.32 0.98
C ASP A 23 38.33 -16.97 1.41
N ILE A 24 37.56 -16.38 0.51
CA ILE A 24 36.87 -15.10 0.74
C ILE A 24 35.38 -15.37 0.78
N ARG A 25 34.70 -14.80 1.77
CA ARG A 25 33.25 -14.93 1.91
C ARG A 25 32.58 -13.61 2.23
N LEU A 26 31.38 -13.43 1.69
CA LEU A 26 30.48 -12.36 2.08
C LEU A 26 29.56 -12.86 3.19
N LEU A 27 29.62 -12.21 4.33
CA LEU A 27 28.78 -12.53 5.48
C LEU A 27 27.81 -11.40 5.75
N ARG A 28 26.58 -11.75 6.14
CA ARG A 28 25.68 -10.80 6.78
C ARG A 28 26.20 -10.50 8.19
N PRO A 29 26.00 -9.30 8.73
CA PRO A 29 26.38 -8.99 10.11
C PRO A 29 25.80 -10.02 11.09
N GLY A 30 26.67 -10.62 11.91
CA GLY A 30 26.32 -11.67 12.88
C GLY A 30 26.19 -13.09 12.31
N GLN A 31 26.38 -13.28 11.00
CA GLN A 31 26.41 -14.60 10.38
C GLN A 31 27.72 -15.34 10.73
N SER A 32 27.66 -16.68 10.82
CA SER A 32 28.87 -17.49 11.00
C SER A 32 29.63 -17.68 9.69
N TRP A 33 30.96 -17.83 9.76
CA TRP A 33 31.84 -18.14 8.62
C TRP A 33 31.34 -19.27 7.70
N ALA A 34 30.85 -20.36 8.29
CA ALA A 34 30.36 -21.53 7.55
C ALA A 34 29.16 -21.23 6.64
N MET A 35 28.41 -20.15 6.92
CA MET A 35 27.24 -19.75 6.14
C MET A 35 27.52 -18.61 5.17
N GLY A 36 28.72 -18.02 5.21
CA GLY A 36 29.11 -16.96 4.30
C GLY A 36 29.06 -17.40 2.84
N LEU A 37 28.65 -16.49 1.96
CA LEU A 37 28.63 -16.71 0.52
C LEU A 37 30.08 -16.71 -0.01
N PRO A 38 30.59 -17.82 -0.56
CA PRO A 38 31.96 -17.86 -1.05
C PRO A 38 32.13 -17.06 -2.34
N LEU A 39 33.27 -16.39 -2.47
CA LEU A 39 33.75 -15.88 -3.75
C LEU A 39 34.74 -16.87 -4.33
N ILE A 40 34.65 -17.07 -5.64
CA ILE A 40 35.48 -18.00 -6.39
C ILE A 40 36.55 -17.19 -7.12
N GLU A 41 37.80 -17.59 -6.97
CA GLU A 41 38.90 -16.98 -7.69
C GLU A 41 38.83 -17.31 -9.19
N VAL A 42 39.09 -16.32 -10.02
CA VAL A 42 39.20 -16.47 -11.47
C VAL A 42 40.67 -16.59 -11.86
N GLU A 43 41.05 -17.71 -12.47
CA GLU A 43 42.35 -17.90 -13.14
C GLU A 43 43.59 -17.59 -12.25
N GLU A 44 43.54 -17.88 -10.95
CA GLU A 44 44.65 -17.60 -10.01
C GLU A 44 45.15 -16.14 -10.04
N SER A 45 44.25 -15.21 -10.38
CA SER A 45 44.58 -13.82 -10.68
C SER A 45 44.50 -12.88 -9.48
N GLY A 46 44.13 -13.38 -8.30
CA GLY A 46 43.73 -12.59 -7.14
C GLY A 46 42.40 -11.85 -7.33
N TYR A 47 41.67 -12.08 -8.43
CA TYR A 47 40.30 -11.57 -8.62
C TYR A 47 39.29 -12.66 -8.26
N TYR A 48 38.36 -12.32 -7.39
CA TYR A 48 37.35 -13.23 -6.86
C TYR A 48 35.97 -12.69 -7.17
N GLU A 49 35.05 -13.58 -7.54
CA GLU A 49 33.67 -13.22 -7.84
C GLU A 49 32.65 -14.15 -7.20
N CYS A 50 31.48 -13.61 -6.92
CA CYS A 50 30.30 -14.40 -6.56
C CYS A 50 29.11 -13.94 -7.39
N ILE A 51 28.13 -14.83 -7.51
CA ILE A 51 26.85 -14.54 -8.15
C ILE A 51 25.74 -14.63 -7.12
N ILE A 52 24.90 -13.60 -7.10
CA ILE A 52 23.66 -13.57 -6.32
C ILE A 52 22.50 -13.86 -7.27
N GLU A 53 21.89 -15.02 -7.08
CA GLU A 53 20.80 -15.52 -7.94
C GLU A 53 19.46 -14.88 -7.59
N HIS A 54 19.17 -14.74 -6.29
CA HIS A 54 17.89 -14.23 -5.78
C HIS A 54 18.02 -12.80 -5.25
N GLU A 55 16.97 -12.00 -5.45
CA GLU A 55 16.96 -10.61 -4.99
C GLU A 55 16.98 -10.51 -3.46
N ASP A 56 16.41 -11.48 -2.74
CA ASP A 56 16.42 -11.53 -1.27
C ASP A 56 17.83 -11.70 -0.68
N ASP A 57 18.76 -12.21 -1.49
CA ASP A 57 20.17 -12.33 -1.14
C ASP A 57 20.93 -11.02 -1.42
N CYS A 58 20.30 -9.98 -1.96
CA CYS A 58 20.91 -8.65 -2.07
C CYS A 58 20.98 -7.93 -0.72
N GLY A 59 21.91 -6.99 -0.60
CA GLY A 59 22.00 -6.09 0.53
C GLY A 59 23.42 -5.87 1.02
N TYR A 60 23.53 -5.58 2.31
CA TYR A 60 24.79 -5.28 2.97
C TYR A 60 25.51 -6.54 3.43
N TYR A 61 26.82 -6.56 3.18
CA TYR A 61 27.72 -7.65 3.50
C TYR A 61 29.03 -7.14 4.11
N GLU A 62 29.57 -7.93 5.03
CA GLU A 62 30.95 -7.86 5.50
C GLU A 62 31.82 -8.78 4.64
N VAL A 63 33.00 -8.32 4.26
CA VAL A 63 34.00 -9.15 3.56
C VAL A 63 34.88 -9.81 4.61
N TRP A 64 34.91 -11.13 4.59
CA TRP A 64 35.71 -11.95 5.48
C TRP A 64 36.67 -12.81 4.66
N ASP A 65 37.83 -13.11 5.23
CA ASP A 65 38.84 -13.98 4.62
C ASP A 65 39.46 -14.95 5.62
N ASP A 66 40.24 -15.92 5.14
CA ASP A 66 40.99 -16.85 5.98
C ASP A 66 42.47 -16.46 6.21
N VAL A 67 42.88 -15.26 5.79
CA VAL A 67 44.29 -14.82 5.80
C VAL A 67 44.83 -14.72 7.23
N VAL A 68 44.00 -14.24 8.16
CA VAL A 68 44.40 -14.05 9.57
C VAL A 68 43.98 -15.24 10.43
N SER A 69 42.92 -15.96 10.06
CA SER A 69 42.41 -17.13 10.78
C SER A 69 41.79 -18.14 9.83
N PRO A 70 42.10 -19.45 9.93
CA PRO A 70 41.45 -20.49 9.13
C PRO A 70 39.93 -20.58 9.32
N SER A 71 39.41 -20.01 10.42
CA SER A 71 37.97 -19.96 10.71
C SER A 71 37.28 -18.68 10.18
N GLY A 72 37.96 -17.91 9.34
CA GLY A 72 37.49 -16.62 8.86
C GLY A 72 37.74 -15.47 9.83
N GLY A 73 38.13 -14.31 9.30
CA GLY A 73 38.24 -13.04 10.02
C GLY A 73 37.67 -11.88 9.21
N PHE A 74 36.99 -10.95 9.88
CA PHE A 74 36.50 -9.73 9.25
C PHE A 74 37.67 -8.87 8.77
N THR A 75 37.66 -8.52 7.49
CA THR A 75 38.74 -7.74 6.85
C THR A 75 38.70 -6.24 7.18
N GLY A 76 37.63 -5.77 7.85
CA GLY A 76 37.34 -4.34 7.99
C GLY A 76 36.70 -3.72 6.75
N LYS A 77 36.36 -4.52 5.73
CA LYS A 77 35.73 -4.07 4.48
C LYS A 77 34.31 -4.59 4.38
N THR A 78 33.45 -3.78 3.78
CA THR A 78 32.03 -4.07 3.60
C THR A 78 31.63 -3.75 2.17
N CYS A 79 30.59 -4.40 1.67
CA CYS A 79 30.04 -4.13 0.35
C CYS A 79 28.52 -4.17 0.34
N TYR A 80 27.95 -3.65 -0.74
CA TYR A 80 26.53 -3.69 -1.03
C TYR A 80 26.34 -4.34 -2.40
N ILE A 81 25.40 -5.26 -2.50
CA ILE A 81 25.07 -5.92 -3.75
C ILE A 81 23.57 -5.80 -3.97
N GLY A 82 23.14 -5.28 -5.12
CA GLY A 82 21.72 -5.13 -5.45
C GLY A 82 20.96 -4.18 -4.51
N GLN A 83 19.72 -4.54 -4.16
CA GLN A 83 18.87 -3.74 -3.26
C GLN A 83 19.41 -3.71 -1.84
N LEU A 84 19.29 -2.56 -1.16
CA LEU A 84 19.62 -2.44 0.26
C LEU A 84 18.48 -3.01 1.12
N ASP A 85 18.84 -3.83 2.09
CA ASP A 85 17.93 -4.29 3.14
C ASP A 85 18.04 -3.43 4.41
N SER A 86 17.18 -3.71 5.39
CA SER A 86 17.09 -2.95 6.64
C SER A 86 18.37 -2.95 7.49
N ARG A 87 19.30 -3.91 7.30
CA ARG A 87 20.57 -3.96 8.05
C ARG A 87 21.53 -2.86 7.62
N ALA A 88 21.38 -2.39 6.38
CA ALA A 88 22.17 -1.28 5.82
C ALA A 88 21.65 0.09 6.25
N ILE A 89 20.41 0.15 6.75
CA ILE A 89 19.67 1.40 6.94
C ILE A 89 19.47 1.61 8.44
N GLN A 90 20.14 2.63 9.00
CA GLN A 90 19.96 2.99 10.39
C GLN A 90 18.58 3.57 10.66
N ASN A 91 18.14 3.55 11.92
CA ASN A 91 16.90 4.19 12.31
C ASN A 91 16.91 5.69 11.97
N ALA A 92 15.79 6.18 11.42
CA ALA A 92 15.56 7.59 11.11
C ALA A 92 16.54 8.25 10.13
N VAL A 93 17.11 7.50 9.17
CA VAL A 93 18.00 8.08 8.12
C VAL A 93 17.33 8.32 6.77
N ILE A 94 16.14 7.75 6.54
CA ILE A 94 15.36 8.00 5.32
C ILE A 94 14.40 9.16 5.59
N PHE A 95 14.72 10.32 5.01
CA PHE A 95 13.90 11.52 5.06
C PHE A 95 13.12 11.68 3.75
N ALA A 96 12.14 12.59 3.73
CA ALA A 96 11.31 12.83 2.55
C ALA A 96 12.15 13.14 1.28
N ASN A 97 13.25 13.90 1.41
CA ASN A 97 14.13 14.23 0.28
C ASN A 97 14.94 13.04 -0.25
N HIS A 98 14.95 11.89 0.43
CA HIS A 98 15.55 10.64 -0.06
C HIS A 98 14.56 9.82 -0.90
N ILE A 99 13.26 10.16 -0.87
CA ILE A 99 12.19 9.47 -1.60
C ILE A 99 11.76 10.36 -2.76
N GLN A 100 11.89 9.86 -3.98
CA GLN A 100 11.42 10.58 -5.17
C GLN A 100 9.89 10.57 -5.24
N ASP A 101 9.31 11.59 -5.87
CA ASP A 101 7.87 11.64 -6.13
C ASP A 101 7.43 10.38 -6.90
N GLY A 102 6.38 9.72 -6.37
CA GLY A 102 5.86 8.48 -6.94
C GLY A 102 6.69 7.22 -6.66
N ALA A 103 7.80 7.29 -5.92
CA ALA A 103 8.60 6.11 -5.59
C ALA A 103 7.88 5.11 -4.67
N VAL A 104 6.96 5.60 -3.83
CA VAL A 104 6.11 4.77 -2.96
C VAL A 104 4.74 4.61 -3.62
N ILE A 105 4.55 3.47 -4.28
CA ILE A 105 3.27 3.09 -4.92
C ILE A 105 2.45 2.18 -4.00
N ALA A 106 1.15 2.04 -4.28
CA ALA A 106 0.22 1.25 -3.46
C ALA A 106 0.73 -0.18 -3.15
N SER A 107 1.31 -0.88 -4.13
CA SER A 107 1.83 -2.24 -3.94
C SER A 107 3.08 -2.33 -3.06
N LYS A 108 3.70 -1.20 -2.69
CA LYS A 108 4.84 -1.12 -1.76
C LYS A 108 4.40 -0.80 -0.33
N ILE A 109 3.13 -0.48 -0.11
CA ILE A 109 2.57 -0.18 1.20
C ILE A 109 1.95 -1.47 1.75
N ALA A 110 2.39 -1.91 2.92
CA ALA A 110 1.84 -3.09 3.55
C ALA A 110 0.40 -2.85 4.02
N ASN A 111 -0.45 -3.89 3.95
CA ASN A 111 -1.81 -3.79 4.45
C ASN A 111 -1.82 -3.32 5.90
N ASN A 112 -2.69 -2.36 6.21
CA ASN A 112 -2.85 -1.75 7.54
C ASN A 112 -1.64 -0.97 8.07
N SER A 113 -0.62 -0.68 7.25
CA SER A 113 0.53 0.14 7.72
C SER A 113 0.22 1.64 7.79
N ILE A 114 -0.85 2.08 7.13
CA ILE A 114 -1.33 3.47 7.17
C ILE A 114 -2.55 3.53 8.10
N SER A 115 -2.42 4.28 9.19
CA SER A 115 -3.50 4.54 10.15
C SER A 115 -3.97 5.99 10.04
N SER A 116 -5.06 6.35 10.73
CA SER A 116 -5.54 7.74 10.78
C SER A 116 -4.45 8.74 11.21
N ASN A 117 -3.53 8.34 12.10
CA ASN A 117 -2.44 9.19 12.56
C ASN A 117 -1.39 9.50 11.47
N HIS A 118 -1.38 8.73 10.38
CA HIS A 118 -0.48 8.95 9.24
C HIS A 118 -1.10 9.86 8.17
N LEU A 119 -2.37 10.22 8.33
CA LEU A 119 -3.14 11.01 7.37
C LEU A 119 -3.37 12.41 7.94
N ALA A 120 -3.22 13.44 7.11
CA ALA A 120 -3.59 14.79 7.51
C ALA A 120 -5.13 14.93 7.51
N ASP A 121 -5.68 15.59 8.54
CA ASP A 121 -7.14 15.76 8.71
C ASP A 121 -7.82 16.39 7.48
N GLU A 122 -7.13 17.29 6.79
CA GLU A 122 -7.62 17.96 5.58
C GLU A 122 -7.82 17.02 4.37
N LEU A 123 -7.36 15.76 4.46
CA LEU A 123 -7.53 14.80 3.38
C LEU A 123 -8.96 14.27 3.28
N PHE A 124 -9.77 14.34 4.33
CA PHE A 124 -11.12 13.74 4.38
C PHE A 124 -12.22 14.77 4.12
N THR A 125 -12.25 15.34 2.91
CA THR A 125 -13.46 16.02 2.43
C THR A 125 -14.51 14.99 2.00
N LEU A 126 -15.80 15.30 2.13
CA LEU A 126 -16.89 14.42 1.64
C LEU A 126 -16.69 13.98 0.18
N SER A 127 -16.08 14.82 -0.65
CA SER A 127 -15.71 14.49 -2.03
C SER A 127 -14.72 13.34 -2.20
N LYS A 128 -14.01 12.95 -1.12
CA LYS A 128 -13.09 11.80 -1.11
C LYS A 128 -13.64 10.59 -0.38
N ILE A 129 -14.78 10.71 0.28
CA ILE A 129 -15.51 9.58 0.85
C ILE A 129 -16.33 8.98 -0.27
N GLN A 130 -16.22 7.66 -0.50
CA GLN A 130 -17.09 6.98 -1.44
C GLN A 130 -18.54 7.11 -0.98
N HIS A 131 -19.41 7.63 -1.84
CA HIS A 131 -20.84 7.77 -1.56
C HIS A 131 -21.63 7.78 -2.86
N GLU A 132 -22.90 7.39 -2.79
CA GLU A 132 -23.86 7.55 -3.86
C GLU A 132 -24.86 8.64 -3.49
N VAL A 133 -25.22 9.48 -4.46
CA VAL A 133 -26.26 10.50 -4.30
C VAL A 133 -27.37 10.23 -5.30
N GLN A 134 -28.60 10.18 -4.83
CA GLN A 134 -29.79 10.20 -5.68
C GLN A 134 -30.70 11.36 -5.26
N ASP A 135 -31.32 11.99 -6.25
CA ASP A 135 -32.34 13.01 -6.05
C ASP A 135 -33.74 12.43 -6.29
N GLN A 136 -34.78 13.28 -6.26
CA GLN A 136 -36.16 12.86 -6.49
C GLN A 136 -36.40 12.16 -7.84
N ASN A 137 -35.53 12.34 -8.83
CA ASN A 137 -35.68 11.76 -10.17
C ASN A 137 -35.33 10.27 -10.22
N TYR A 138 -34.91 9.68 -9.11
CA TYR A 138 -34.68 8.24 -8.97
C TYR A 138 -35.78 7.55 -8.16
N GLY A 139 -36.58 8.32 -7.42
CA GLY A 139 -37.60 7.80 -6.52
C GLY A 139 -38.89 7.49 -7.26
N LYS A 140 -39.35 6.24 -7.17
CA LYS A 140 -40.63 5.81 -7.74
C LYS A 140 -41.75 5.84 -6.70
N GLY A 141 -42.84 6.54 -7.02
CA GLY A 141 -44.06 6.59 -6.23
C GLY A 141 -44.85 5.28 -6.24
N ASP A 142 -45.47 4.93 -5.13
CA ASP A 142 -46.23 3.67 -4.98
C ASP A 142 -47.63 3.71 -5.61
N VAL A 143 -48.32 4.85 -5.52
CA VAL A 143 -49.69 5.03 -6.04
C VAL A 143 -49.64 5.50 -7.49
N SER A 144 -48.90 6.58 -7.75
CA SER A 144 -48.77 7.21 -9.05
C SER A 144 -47.97 6.36 -10.04
N ASN A 145 -47.09 5.48 -9.54
CA ASN A 145 -46.07 4.77 -10.31
C ASN A 145 -45.12 5.68 -11.09
N ASN A 146 -45.11 6.98 -10.81
CA ASN A 146 -44.27 7.96 -11.48
C ASN A 146 -42.87 8.01 -10.86
N THR A 147 -41.94 8.47 -11.67
CA THR A 147 -40.60 8.90 -11.25
C THR A 147 -40.36 10.28 -11.90
N PRO A 148 -40.20 11.36 -11.12
CA PRO A 148 -40.32 11.45 -9.66
C PRO A 148 -41.70 11.08 -9.13
N ALA A 149 -41.75 10.62 -7.87
CA ALA A 149 -42.99 10.50 -7.10
C ALA A 149 -43.71 11.86 -6.96
N THR A 150 -45.03 11.83 -6.79
CA THR A 150 -45.86 13.02 -6.57
C THR A 150 -46.36 13.07 -5.13
N THR A 151 -46.98 14.18 -4.73
CA THR A 151 -47.60 14.33 -3.40
C THR A 151 -48.81 13.43 -3.17
N ASP A 152 -49.28 12.73 -4.20
CA ASP A 152 -50.36 11.73 -4.10
C ASP A 152 -49.83 10.36 -3.65
N ASP A 153 -48.52 10.15 -3.69
CA ASP A 153 -47.87 8.94 -3.21
C ASP A 153 -47.76 8.94 -1.68
N GLU A 154 -47.79 7.75 -1.07
CA GLU A 154 -47.49 7.60 0.35
C GLU A 154 -46.03 7.17 0.54
N TYR A 155 -45.52 6.31 -0.35
CA TYR A 155 -44.19 5.76 -0.28
C TYR A 155 -43.40 6.04 -1.56
N ILE A 156 -42.10 6.28 -1.40
CA ILE A 156 -41.16 6.45 -2.50
C ILE A 156 -40.10 5.35 -2.40
N THR A 157 -39.93 4.59 -3.46
CA THR A 157 -38.93 3.53 -3.56
C THR A 157 -37.74 4.02 -4.37
N HIS A 158 -36.55 3.97 -3.76
CA HIS A 158 -35.27 4.11 -4.43
C HIS A 158 -34.56 2.76 -4.48
N ILE A 159 -33.92 2.50 -5.62
CA ILE A 159 -32.98 1.41 -5.79
C ILE A 159 -31.62 2.06 -6.04
N LEU A 160 -30.66 1.82 -5.14
CA LEU A 160 -29.31 2.34 -5.30
C LEU A 160 -28.63 1.67 -6.50
N GLN A 161 -27.87 2.44 -7.26
CA GLN A 161 -27.21 1.99 -8.49
C GLN A 161 -25.90 1.27 -8.23
N SER A 162 -25.26 1.53 -7.08
CA SER A 162 -24.04 0.83 -6.66
C SER A 162 -24.37 -0.51 -6.00
N GLU A 163 -23.42 -1.44 -6.06
CA GLU A 163 -23.46 -2.67 -5.29
C GLU A 163 -22.92 -2.44 -3.87
N TYR A 164 -23.60 -2.98 -2.86
CA TYR A 164 -23.22 -2.85 -1.44
C TYR A 164 -23.08 -4.23 -0.80
N SER A 165 -21.97 -4.48 -0.09
CA SER A 165 -21.76 -5.75 0.60
C SER A 165 -22.61 -5.93 1.87
N GLU A 166 -23.15 -4.83 2.40
CA GLU A 166 -24.06 -4.79 3.56
C GLU A 166 -24.89 -3.50 3.54
N GLU A 167 -25.85 -3.38 4.47
CA GLU A 167 -26.74 -2.20 4.55
C GLU A 167 -25.97 -0.89 4.80
N PRO A 168 -25.96 0.06 3.84
CA PRO A 168 -25.20 1.31 3.97
C PRO A 168 -25.82 2.27 4.97
N LEU A 169 -25.04 3.26 5.40
CA LEU A 169 -25.60 4.44 6.08
C LEU A 169 -26.26 5.33 5.03
N VAL A 170 -27.57 5.58 5.17
CA VAL A 170 -28.30 6.49 4.27
C VAL A 170 -28.75 7.74 5.02
N MET A 171 -28.44 8.90 4.47
CA MET A 171 -28.91 10.20 4.95
C MET A 171 -29.93 10.78 3.97
N LEU A 172 -30.97 11.43 4.50
CA LEU A 172 -31.96 12.16 3.72
C LEU A 172 -31.78 13.67 3.95
N SER A 173 -31.64 14.41 2.87
CA SER A 173 -31.69 15.87 2.83
C SER A 173 -33.04 16.29 2.24
N ASN A 174 -33.97 16.68 3.10
CA ASN A 174 -35.27 17.19 2.67
C ASN A 174 -35.13 18.66 2.20
N GLN A 175 -35.53 18.94 0.96
CA GLN A 175 -35.37 20.23 0.30
C GLN A 175 -36.73 20.87 -0.06
N CYS A 176 -37.83 20.24 0.38
CA CYS A 176 -39.16 20.81 0.28
C CYS A 176 -39.82 20.93 1.67
N ASN A 177 -41.01 21.50 1.69
CA ASN A 177 -41.83 21.70 2.88
C ASN A 177 -42.76 20.51 3.21
N SER A 178 -42.74 19.46 2.39
CA SER A 178 -43.37 18.18 2.73
C SER A 178 -42.52 17.41 3.73
N HIS A 179 -43.13 16.69 4.65
CA HIS A 179 -42.39 15.81 5.54
C HIS A 179 -41.97 14.54 4.79
N ILE A 180 -40.68 14.32 4.66
CA ILE A 180 -40.12 13.10 4.06
C ILE A 180 -39.20 12.44 5.09
N TYR A 181 -39.31 11.14 5.26
CA TYR A 181 -38.47 10.38 6.19
C TYR A 181 -38.15 9.00 5.62
N ILE A 182 -36.96 8.49 5.98
CA ILE A 182 -36.54 7.13 5.66
C ILE A 182 -37.32 6.15 6.55
N VAL A 183 -38.03 5.23 5.92
CA VAL A 183 -38.75 4.14 6.60
C VAL A 183 -37.84 2.94 6.78
N SER A 184 -37.12 2.57 5.72
CA SER A 184 -36.18 1.45 5.75
C SER A 184 -35.11 1.58 4.70
N VAL A 185 -33.93 1.07 5.03
CA VAL A 185 -32.87 0.73 4.09
C VAL A 185 -32.73 -0.78 4.17
N LYS A 186 -32.67 -1.47 3.03
CA LYS A 186 -32.49 -2.93 3.00
C LYS A 186 -31.55 -3.30 1.88
N GLU A 187 -30.51 -4.06 2.21
CA GLU A 187 -29.64 -4.73 1.25
C GLU A 187 -30.19 -6.14 0.97
N ASN A 188 -30.17 -6.54 -0.30
CA ASN A 188 -30.50 -7.89 -0.73
C ASN A 188 -29.73 -8.26 -2.01
N ASN A 189 -28.76 -9.17 -1.89
CA ASN A 189 -27.89 -9.62 -2.99
C ASN A 189 -27.18 -8.46 -3.68
N ALA A 190 -26.54 -7.60 -2.90
CA ALA A 190 -25.82 -6.40 -3.28
C ALA A 190 -26.66 -5.22 -3.78
N GLU A 191 -27.96 -5.39 -4.01
CA GLU A 191 -28.88 -4.31 -4.33
C GLU A 191 -29.45 -3.69 -3.04
N VAL A 192 -29.47 -2.37 -2.95
CA VAL A 192 -30.03 -1.66 -1.79
C VAL A 192 -31.31 -0.95 -2.20
N THR A 193 -32.39 -1.26 -1.49
CA THR A 193 -33.66 -0.55 -1.57
C THR A 193 -33.81 0.43 -0.40
N VAL A 194 -34.07 1.69 -0.70
CA VAL A 194 -34.43 2.72 0.29
C VAL A 194 -35.90 3.08 0.11
N ILE A 195 -36.67 2.93 1.18
CA ILE A 195 -38.08 3.34 1.22
C ILE A 195 -38.20 4.63 2.00
N LEU A 196 -38.71 5.67 1.35
CA LEU A 196 -39.12 6.91 1.97
C LEU A 196 -40.64 6.92 2.15
N ARG A 197 -41.12 7.70 3.12
CA ARG A 197 -42.54 7.98 3.29
C ARG A 197 -42.81 9.47 3.30
N ILE A 198 -43.89 9.84 2.65
CA ILE A 198 -44.43 11.19 2.60
C ILE A 198 -45.42 11.33 3.76
N GLY A 199 -45.13 12.25 4.67
CA GLY A 199 -45.94 12.55 5.85
C GLY A 199 -46.93 13.69 5.58
N ALA A 200 -46.87 14.73 6.41
CA ALA A 200 -47.69 15.91 6.20
C ALA A 200 -47.19 16.68 4.96
N VAL A 201 -48.10 16.93 4.03
CA VAL A 201 -47.84 17.73 2.82
C VAL A 201 -48.30 19.16 3.11
N HIS A 202 -47.35 20.08 3.14
CA HIS A 202 -47.61 21.50 3.36
C HIS A 202 -47.26 22.21 2.04
N GLU A 203 -48.26 22.60 1.26
CA GLU A 203 -48.15 23.23 -0.09
C GLU A 203 -47.90 22.27 -1.28
N ALA A 204 -48.56 22.57 -2.41
CA ALA A 204 -48.46 21.82 -3.67
C ALA A 204 -47.21 22.20 -4.47
N GLN A 205 -46.03 21.94 -3.89
CA GLN A 205 -44.73 22.05 -4.56
C GLN A 205 -44.25 20.64 -4.96
N PRO A 206 -43.41 20.51 -6.00
CA PRO A 206 -42.77 19.24 -6.31
C PRO A 206 -41.98 18.73 -5.10
N LEU A 207 -41.92 17.41 -4.93
CA LEU A 207 -41.08 16.80 -3.91
C LEU A 207 -39.62 16.99 -4.30
N GLU A 208 -38.85 17.72 -3.49
CA GLU A 208 -37.42 17.93 -3.69
C GLU A 208 -36.66 17.42 -2.47
N TYR A 209 -35.73 16.50 -2.71
CA TYR A 209 -34.90 15.90 -1.68
C TYR A 209 -33.70 15.19 -2.32
N GLN A 210 -32.71 14.85 -1.49
CA GLN A 210 -31.61 13.98 -1.86
C GLN A 210 -31.41 12.89 -0.82
N ILE A 211 -31.08 11.69 -1.28
CA ILE A 211 -30.52 10.63 -0.44
C ILE A 211 -29.02 10.51 -0.72
N ILE A 212 -28.25 10.30 0.35
CA ILE A 212 -26.81 10.07 0.28
C ILE A 212 -26.52 8.76 0.99
N ALA A 213 -25.97 7.78 0.27
CA ALA A 213 -25.62 6.47 0.79
C ALA A 213 -24.10 6.31 0.92
N PHE A 214 -23.66 5.88 2.10
CA PHE A 214 -22.26 5.61 2.41
C PHE A 214 -22.07 4.11 2.64
N PRO A 215 -21.20 3.42 1.88
CA PRO A 215 -20.84 2.04 2.16
C PRO A 215 -20.15 1.96 3.53
N LYS A 216 -20.32 0.82 4.20
CA LYS A 216 -19.68 0.53 5.49
C LYS A 216 -18.44 -0.33 5.31
#